data_AF-A0A3D5UVX2-F1
#
_entry.id   AF-A0A3D5UVX2-F1
#
_cell.length_a   1.000
_cell.length_b   1.000
_cell.length_c   1.000
_cell.angle_alpha   90.00
_cell.angle_beta   90.00
_cell.angle_gamma   90.00
#
_symmetry.space_group_name_H-M   'P 1'
#
loop_
_entity.id
_entity.type
_entity.pdbx_description
1 polymer ?
#
loop_
_entity_poly.entity_id
_entity_poly.type
_entity_poly.pdbx_seq_one_letter_code
_entity_poly.pdbx_strand_id
1 'polypeptide(L)'
;MTNAPVHSEQHNGYVVSIYHDDDPESPRTWDSLGTMACWHRRYHLGDEQLRDSVPLYLARLVNDLYDDDCKAQRLYREPGETRHDVYGISESWFEHRWAGDSCARLLDAISNKAVILPLYLYDHSGITMNTTGFHCPWDSGQVGFIFVSLEDVRREYGVQRVSGKLRRTVEDALRAEVDVYDDYLRGEVYGYVIERDGDHVDSCWGYFGDFEEHCLGEARRLCCQ
;
A
#
# COMPACT_ATOMS: atom_id res chain seq x y z
N MET A 1 -8.77 14.76 26.39
CA MET A 1 -8.40 13.80 27.46
C MET A 1 -6.92 13.59 27.26
N THR A 2 -6.06 13.94 28.21
CA THR A 2 -4.61 13.72 28.06
C THR A 2 -4.37 12.22 28.09
N ASN A 3 -4.06 11.62 26.94
CA ASN A 3 -3.69 10.21 26.86
C ASN A 3 -2.46 9.98 27.75
N ALA A 4 -2.50 8.91 28.55
CA ALA A 4 -1.34 8.53 29.35
C ALA A 4 -0.19 8.12 28.41
N PRO A 5 1.07 8.46 28.72
CA PRO A 5 2.18 8.02 27.91
C PRO A 5 2.25 6.49 27.90
N VAL A 6 2.53 5.92 26.73
CA VAL A 6 2.76 4.47 26.58
C VAL A 6 4.10 4.06 27.18
N HIS A 7 5.06 4.99 27.17
CA HIS A 7 6.37 4.83 27.78
C HIS A 7 6.85 6.15 28.36
N SER A 8 7.58 6.11 29.48
CA SER A 8 8.27 7.29 29.99
C SER A 8 9.55 6.90 30.71
N GLU A 9 10.61 7.67 30.50
CA GLU A 9 11.91 7.45 31.11
C GLU A 9 12.66 8.75 31.45
N GLN A 10 13.60 8.64 32.37
CA GLN A 10 14.58 9.67 32.66
C GLN A 10 15.84 9.41 31.82
N HIS A 11 16.30 10.42 31.07
CA HIS A 11 17.49 10.32 30.22
C HIS A 11 18.30 11.61 30.29
N ASN A 12 19.55 11.56 30.78
CA ASN A 12 20.46 12.71 30.89
C ASN A 12 19.87 13.96 31.60
N GLY A 13 18.97 13.76 32.57
CA GLY A 13 18.31 14.86 33.28
C GLY A 13 17.06 15.42 32.58
N TYR A 14 16.62 14.77 31.49
CA TYR A 14 15.36 15.02 30.82
C TYR A 14 14.35 13.91 31.13
N VAL A 15 13.07 14.25 31.12
CA VAL A 15 11.97 13.29 31.08
C VAL A 15 11.55 13.14 29.62
N VAL A 16 11.62 11.91 29.11
CA VAL A 16 11.09 11.56 27.79
C VAL A 16 9.80 10.79 27.98
N SER A 17 8.75 11.19 27.27
CA SER A 17 7.45 10.52 27.29
C SER A 17 7.00 10.23 25.86
N ILE A 18 6.59 8.99 25.61
CA ILE A 18 6.07 8.53 24.32
C ILE A 18 4.56 8.39 24.41
N TYR A 19 3.86 8.85 23.39
CA TYR A 19 2.41 8.81 23.28
C TYR A 19 2.00 8.19 21.94
N HIS A 20 0.82 7.57 21.89
CA HIS A 20 0.17 7.34 20.61
C HIS A 20 -0.16 8.68 19.97
N ASP A 21 0.03 8.77 18.66
CA ASP A 21 -0.51 9.84 17.85
C ASP A 21 -1.99 9.58 17.62
N ASP A 22 -2.85 10.44 18.17
CA ASP A 22 -4.31 10.30 18.09
C ASP A 22 -4.89 10.90 16.78
N ASP A 23 -4.09 11.65 16.02
CA ASP A 23 -4.47 12.25 14.73
C ASP A 23 -3.35 12.09 13.68
N PRO A 24 -2.90 10.85 13.41
CA PRO A 24 -1.79 10.61 12.51
C PRO A 24 -2.18 10.91 11.07
N GLU A 25 -1.29 11.57 10.32
CA GLU A 25 -1.45 11.68 8.87
C GLU A 25 -1.35 10.29 8.22
N SER A 26 -2.23 9.99 7.27
CA SER A 26 -2.12 8.74 6.51
C SER A 26 -0.86 8.76 5.63
N PRO A 27 -0.01 7.72 5.65
CA PRO A 27 1.17 7.68 4.78
C PRO A 27 0.81 7.65 3.28
N ARG A 28 -0.46 7.42 2.94
CA ARG A 28 -0.98 7.48 1.56
C ARG A 28 -1.24 8.89 1.04
N THR A 29 -1.19 9.92 1.88
CA THR A 29 -1.22 11.33 1.43
C THR A 29 0.16 11.87 1.10
N TRP A 30 1.22 11.08 1.31
CA TRP A 30 2.60 11.42 0.98
C TRP A 30 2.94 11.12 -0.48
N ASP A 31 4.18 11.39 -0.87
CA ASP A 31 4.74 11.06 -2.19
C ASP A 31 5.11 9.57 -2.27
N SER A 32 4.09 8.72 -2.25
CA SER A 32 4.23 7.26 -2.37
C SER A 32 4.59 6.85 -3.80
N LEU A 33 5.47 5.85 -3.95
CA LEU A 33 5.86 5.27 -5.23
C LEU A 33 4.72 4.42 -5.82
N GLY A 34 4.08 3.60 -4.99
CA GLY A 34 3.01 2.71 -5.42
C GLY A 34 1.63 3.36 -5.39
N THR A 35 0.70 2.83 -6.19
CA THR A 35 -0.73 3.09 -6.08
C THR A 35 -1.45 1.86 -5.53
N MET A 36 -2.17 2.02 -4.42
CA MET A 36 -3.00 1.01 -3.77
C MET A 36 -4.45 1.11 -4.25
N ALA A 37 -4.88 0.10 -5.02
CA ALA A 37 -6.24 -0.01 -5.52
C ALA A 37 -6.97 -1.16 -4.81
N CYS A 38 -8.02 -0.81 -4.06
CA CYS A 38 -8.65 -1.69 -3.08
C CYS A 38 -10.15 -1.87 -3.31
N TRP A 39 -10.63 -3.08 -3.00
CA TRP A 39 -12.02 -3.49 -2.90
C TRP A 39 -12.33 -3.87 -1.46
N HIS A 40 -12.83 -2.91 -0.69
CA HIS A 40 -13.32 -3.21 0.66
C HIS A 40 -14.63 -2.49 0.94
N ARG A 41 -15.55 -3.18 1.62
CA ARG A 41 -16.90 -2.66 1.89
C ARG A 41 -16.99 -1.83 3.16
N ARG A 42 -16.15 -2.13 4.14
CA ARG A 42 -16.23 -1.54 5.49
C ARG A 42 -15.22 -0.42 5.73
N TYR A 43 -14.09 -0.47 5.02
CA TYR A 43 -12.94 0.40 5.26
C TYR A 43 -12.57 1.08 3.95
N HIS A 44 -12.10 2.31 4.05
CA HIS A 44 -11.54 3.05 2.93
C HIS A 44 -10.02 2.85 2.94
N LEU A 45 -9.52 1.97 2.07
CA LEU A 45 -8.13 1.48 2.09
C LEU A 45 -7.31 1.94 0.90
N GLY A 46 -6.08 2.41 1.13
CA GLY A 46 -5.19 2.84 0.05
C GLY A 46 -5.72 4.09 -0.68
N ASP A 47 -5.45 4.17 -1.97
CA ASP A 47 -5.65 5.39 -2.76
C ASP A 47 -6.97 5.34 -3.55
N GLU A 48 -7.34 4.17 -4.06
CA GLU A 48 -8.53 3.98 -4.89
C GLU A 48 -9.52 2.98 -4.28
N GLN A 49 -10.78 3.40 -4.10
CA GLN A 49 -11.89 2.51 -3.72
C GLN A 49 -12.66 2.03 -4.94
N LEU A 50 -12.42 0.78 -5.31
CA LEU A 50 -13.00 0.19 -6.50
C LEU A 50 -14.36 -0.44 -6.22
N ARG A 51 -15.29 -0.25 -7.16
CA ARG A 51 -16.63 -0.84 -7.13
C ARG A 51 -16.87 -1.84 -8.25
N ASP A 52 -16.10 -1.72 -9.32
CA ASP A 52 -16.12 -2.62 -10.46
C ASP A 52 -15.53 -3.98 -10.10
N SER A 53 -15.85 -5.03 -10.86
CA SER A 53 -15.21 -6.34 -10.66
C SER A 53 -13.68 -6.31 -10.88
N VAL A 54 -12.95 -7.17 -10.16
CA VAL A 54 -11.48 -7.32 -10.30
C VAL A 54 -11.04 -7.52 -11.77
N PRO A 55 -11.66 -8.42 -12.56
CA PRO A 55 -11.30 -8.58 -13.97
C PRO A 55 -11.46 -7.30 -14.80
N LEU A 56 -12.54 -6.53 -14.56
CA LEU A 56 -12.79 -5.29 -15.29
C LEU A 56 -11.75 -4.22 -14.97
N TYR A 57 -11.36 -4.08 -13.70
CA TYR A 57 -10.27 -3.19 -13.32
C TYR A 57 -8.93 -3.59 -13.96
N LEU A 58 -8.55 -4.87 -13.87
CA LEU A 58 -7.30 -5.35 -14.45
C LEU A 58 -7.28 -5.16 -15.98
N ALA A 59 -8.41 -5.33 -16.66
CA ALA A 59 -8.53 -5.06 -18.08
C ALA A 59 -8.31 -3.57 -18.43
N ARG A 60 -8.88 -2.64 -17.65
CA ARG A 60 -8.63 -1.21 -17.80
C ARG A 60 -7.16 -0.88 -17.56
N LEU A 61 -6.58 -1.37 -16.48
CA LEU A 61 -5.18 -1.16 -16.15
C LEU A 61 -4.24 -1.69 -17.25
N VAL A 62 -4.55 -2.82 -17.88
CA VAL A 62 -3.82 -3.29 -19.07
C VAL A 62 -3.92 -2.30 -20.23
N ASN A 63 -5.11 -1.80 -20.52
CA ASN A 63 -5.27 -0.85 -21.62
C ASN A 63 -4.48 0.45 -21.34
N ASP A 64 -4.55 0.96 -20.13
CA ASP A 64 -3.85 2.18 -19.70
C ASP A 64 -2.32 2.00 -19.77
N LEU A 65 -1.78 0.91 -19.21
CA LEU A 65 -0.33 0.62 -19.21
C LEU A 65 0.28 0.38 -20.61
N TYR A 66 -0.56 0.00 -21.59
CA TYR A 66 -0.13 -0.22 -22.96
C TYR A 66 -0.49 0.93 -23.90
N ASP A 67 -1.25 1.92 -23.44
CA ASP A 67 -1.87 2.96 -24.27
C ASP A 67 -2.64 2.35 -25.46
N ASP A 68 -3.45 1.34 -25.16
CA ASP A 68 -4.12 0.49 -26.15
C ASP A 68 -5.44 -0.08 -25.63
N ASP A 69 -6.54 0.60 -25.95
CA ASP A 69 -7.90 0.26 -25.52
C ASP A 69 -8.38 -1.15 -25.90
N CYS A 70 -7.70 -1.79 -26.86
CA CYS A 70 -8.04 -3.13 -27.36
C CYS A 70 -7.11 -4.21 -26.81
N LYS A 71 -6.09 -3.86 -26.02
CA LYS A 71 -5.05 -4.80 -25.60
C LYS A 71 -5.62 -5.89 -24.72
N ALA A 72 -6.39 -5.51 -23.70
CA ALA A 72 -7.04 -6.47 -22.81
C ALA A 72 -7.94 -7.42 -23.62
N GLN A 73 -8.80 -6.88 -24.49
CA GLN A 73 -9.68 -7.67 -25.36
C GLN A 73 -8.93 -8.73 -26.19
N ARG A 74 -7.75 -8.38 -26.73
CA ARG A 74 -6.91 -9.31 -27.48
C ARG A 74 -6.33 -10.44 -26.63
N LEU A 75 -6.04 -10.20 -25.35
CA LEU A 75 -5.56 -11.25 -24.42
C LEU A 75 -6.66 -12.28 -24.07
N TYR A 76 -7.93 -11.87 -24.19
CA TYR A 76 -9.10 -12.73 -23.95
C TYR A 76 -9.59 -13.50 -25.17
N ARG A 77 -9.06 -13.25 -26.37
CA ARG A 77 -9.53 -13.90 -27.61
C ARG A 77 -9.06 -15.35 -27.67
N GLU A 78 -10.00 -16.30 -27.68
CA GLU A 78 -9.75 -17.70 -28.07
C GLU A 78 -9.17 -17.76 -29.51
N PRO A 79 -8.29 -18.72 -29.83
CA PRO A 79 -7.83 -18.91 -31.20
C PRO A 79 -9.01 -19.23 -32.14
N GLY A 80 -9.45 -18.25 -32.95
CA GLY A 80 -10.37 -18.49 -34.08
C GLY A 80 -11.64 -17.63 -34.16
N GLU A 81 -12.02 -16.84 -33.16
CA GLU A 81 -13.26 -16.04 -33.25
C GLU A 81 -13.04 -14.71 -33.98
N THR A 82 -13.80 -14.37 -35.01
CA THR A 82 -13.70 -13.08 -35.75
C THR A 82 -14.33 -11.88 -35.02
N ARG A 83 -13.77 -10.69 -35.28
CA ARG A 83 -14.11 -9.36 -34.74
C ARG A 83 -15.63 -9.10 -34.66
N HIS A 84 -16.09 -8.65 -33.49
CA HIS A 84 -17.23 -7.74 -33.37
C HIS A 84 -16.82 -6.51 -32.55
N ASP A 85 -17.51 -5.42 -32.82
CA ASP A 85 -16.97 -4.06 -32.76
C ASP A 85 -16.63 -3.57 -31.35
N VAL A 86 -15.53 -2.84 -31.31
CA VAL A 86 -14.77 -2.45 -30.13
C VAL A 86 -15.26 -1.09 -29.65
N TYR A 87 -16.09 -1.05 -28.62
CA TYR A 87 -16.18 0.05 -27.65
C TYR A 87 -17.03 -0.42 -26.46
N GLY A 88 -16.44 -0.43 -25.25
CA GLY A 88 -17.15 -0.72 -24.01
C GLY A 88 -17.05 -2.19 -23.56
N ILE A 89 -16.02 -2.48 -22.76
CA ILE A 89 -15.99 -3.73 -21.99
C ILE A 89 -16.97 -3.54 -20.83
N SER A 90 -18.20 -4.05 -20.97
CA SER A 90 -19.20 -4.04 -19.89
C SER A 90 -19.01 -5.23 -18.95
N GLU A 91 -19.40 -5.07 -17.69
CA GLU A 91 -19.34 -6.13 -16.67
C GLU A 91 -20.06 -7.42 -17.11
N SER A 92 -21.19 -7.27 -17.82
CA SER A 92 -21.94 -8.38 -18.43
C SER A 92 -21.13 -9.20 -19.44
N TRP A 93 -20.15 -8.60 -20.13
CA TRP A 93 -19.27 -9.28 -21.07
C TRP A 93 -18.32 -10.24 -20.35
N PHE A 94 -17.94 -9.92 -19.12
CA PHE A 94 -17.12 -10.78 -18.26
C PHE A 94 -17.94 -11.90 -17.61
N GLU A 95 -19.15 -11.60 -17.13
CA GLU A 95 -20.03 -12.58 -16.46
C GLU A 95 -20.42 -13.75 -17.37
N HIS A 96 -20.61 -13.51 -18.67
CA HIS A 96 -21.04 -14.54 -19.61
C HIS A 96 -19.92 -15.47 -20.10
N ARG A 97 -18.64 -15.15 -19.93
CA ARG A 97 -17.54 -15.91 -20.55
C ARG A 97 -16.48 -16.51 -19.61
N TRP A 98 -16.35 -16.15 -18.32
CA TRP A 98 -15.15 -16.58 -17.56
C TRP A 98 -15.27 -16.75 -16.03
N ALA A 99 -14.59 -17.78 -15.51
CA ALA A 99 -14.07 -17.88 -14.15
C ALA A 99 -12.61 -18.42 -14.19
N GLY A 100 -11.68 -17.79 -13.48
CA GLY A 100 -10.32 -18.31 -13.21
C GLY A 100 -9.19 -17.81 -14.13
N ASP A 101 -9.03 -18.38 -15.32
CA ASP A 101 -7.83 -18.23 -16.17
C ASP A 101 -7.60 -16.81 -16.73
N SER A 102 -8.63 -15.97 -16.72
CA SER A 102 -8.62 -14.62 -17.29
C SER A 102 -7.75 -13.63 -16.52
N CYS A 103 -7.84 -13.62 -15.19
CA CYS A 103 -7.07 -12.69 -14.37
C CYS A 103 -5.57 -12.98 -14.44
N ALA A 104 -5.18 -14.25 -14.55
CA ALA A 104 -3.78 -14.64 -14.66
C ALA A 104 -3.12 -14.04 -15.92
N ARG A 105 -3.80 -14.06 -17.08
CA ARG A 105 -3.29 -13.46 -18.32
C ARG A 105 -3.16 -11.94 -18.25
N LEU A 106 -4.10 -11.27 -17.59
CA LEU A 106 -4.02 -9.83 -17.36
C LEU A 106 -2.87 -9.47 -16.44
N LEU A 107 -2.74 -10.19 -15.32
CA LEU A 107 -1.66 -9.97 -14.35
C LEU A 107 -0.30 -10.22 -15.00
N ASP A 108 -0.17 -11.24 -15.85
CA ASP A 108 1.03 -11.46 -16.66
C ASP A 108 1.30 -10.26 -17.59
N ALA A 109 0.30 -9.77 -18.32
CA ALA A 109 0.42 -8.60 -19.18
C ALA A 109 0.80 -7.32 -18.41
N ILE A 110 0.21 -7.10 -17.24
CA ILE A 110 0.52 -5.99 -16.31
C ILE A 110 1.96 -6.13 -15.83
N SER A 111 2.39 -7.33 -15.42
CA SER A 111 3.76 -7.58 -14.93
C SER A 111 4.84 -7.30 -15.97
N ASN A 112 4.50 -7.21 -17.26
CA ASN A 112 5.41 -6.78 -18.33
C ASN A 112 5.58 -5.25 -18.39
N LYS A 113 4.65 -4.47 -17.80
CA LYS A 113 4.59 -3.00 -17.86
C LYS A 113 4.56 -2.31 -16.49
N ALA A 114 4.40 -3.05 -15.40
CA ALA A 114 4.39 -2.56 -14.03
C ALA A 114 5.06 -3.56 -13.09
N VAL A 115 5.40 -3.10 -11.88
CA VAL A 115 5.62 -3.94 -10.71
C VAL A 115 4.30 -3.92 -9.92
N ILE A 116 3.76 -5.10 -9.60
CA ILE A 116 2.44 -5.24 -8.95
C ILE A 116 2.51 -6.34 -7.90
N LEU A 117 1.95 -6.06 -6.71
CA LEU A 117 1.84 -7.01 -5.60
C LEU A 117 0.37 -7.07 -5.13
N PRO A 118 -0.13 -8.25 -4.73
CA PRO A 118 -1.45 -8.36 -4.11
C PRO A 118 -1.46 -7.70 -2.73
N LEU A 119 -2.61 -7.19 -2.31
CA LEU A 119 -2.86 -6.71 -0.96
C LEU A 119 -3.86 -7.62 -0.27
N TYR A 120 -3.53 -8.10 0.92
CA TYR A 120 -4.40 -8.92 1.75
C TYR A 120 -4.71 -8.18 3.05
N LEU A 121 -5.95 -8.30 3.53
CA LEU A 121 -6.37 -7.73 4.79
C LEU A 121 -6.80 -8.85 5.74
N TYR A 122 -6.51 -8.70 7.02
CA TYR A 122 -7.10 -9.46 8.12
C TYR A 122 -7.91 -8.52 9.01
N ASP A 123 -9.17 -8.86 9.30
CA ASP A 123 -10.15 -8.05 10.05
C ASP A 123 -10.66 -8.83 11.27
N HIS A 124 -10.00 -8.67 12.43
CA HIS A 124 -10.37 -9.33 13.68
C HIS A 124 -10.04 -8.47 14.91
N SER A 125 -11.01 -7.67 15.38
CA SER A 125 -10.85 -6.69 16.49
C SER A 125 -9.90 -5.53 16.19
N GLY A 126 -9.51 -5.38 14.93
CA GLY A 126 -8.56 -4.44 14.35
C GLY A 126 -8.26 -4.91 12.93
N ILE A 127 -7.55 -4.09 12.15
CA ILE A 127 -7.17 -4.45 10.78
C ILE A 127 -5.67 -4.42 10.58
N THR A 128 -5.17 -5.37 9.79
CA THR A 128 -3.78 -5.44 9.36
C THR A 128 -3.71 -5.88 7.90
N MET A 129 -2.71 -5.38 7.17
CA MET A 129 -2.50 -5.56 5.75
C MET A 129 -1.10 -6.11 5.46
N ASN A 130 -0.98 -6.95 4.44
CA ASN A 130 0.32 -7.37 3.90
C ASN A 130 0.23 -7.76 2.41
N THR A 131 1.36 -8.16 1.83
CA THR A 131 1.44 -8.59 0.42
C THR A 131 1.55 -10.11 0.22
N THR A 132 1.52 -10.89 1.29
CA THR A 132 1.79 -12.35 1.26
C THR A 132 0.60 -13.21 1.64
N GLY A 133 -0.45 -12.62 2.21
CA GLY A 133 -1.64 -13.31 2.71
C GLY A 133 -1.57 -13.65 4.19
N PHE A 134 -2.69 -14.20 4.68
CA PHE A 134 -2.84 -14.73 6.03
C PHE A 134 -3.37 -16.16 5.96
N HIS A 135 -3.13 -16.95 7.01
CA HIS A 135 -3.60 -18.33 7.06
C HIS A 135 -5.07 -18.48 7.50
N CYS A 136 -5.75 -17.39 7.90
CA CYS A 136 -7.13 -17.45 8.39
C CYS A 136 -8.16 -17.36 7.25
N PRO A 137 -8.97 -18.39 6.99
CA PRO A 137 -9.89 -18.40 5.85
C PRO A 137 -11.17 -17.57 6.04
N TRP A 138 -11.49 -17.15 7.26
CA TRP A 138 -12.77 -16.47 7.57
C TRP A 138 -12.62 -14.95 7.64
N ASP A 139 -11.56 -14.51 8.30
CA ASP A 139 -11.33 -13.11 8.65
C ASP A 139 -10.23 -12.48 7.77
N SER A 140 -9.71 -13.19 6.76
CA SER A 140 -8.77 -12.62 5.79
C SER A 140 -9.15 -12.86 4.35
N GLY A 141 -8.64 -12.00 3.47
CA GLY A 141 -8.79 -12.16 2.03
C GLY A 141 -7.95 -11.15 1.26
N GLN A 142 -7.79 -11.39 -0.04
CA GLN A 142 -7.21 -10.39 -0.93
C GLN A 142 -8.18 -9.23 -1.09
N VAL A 143 -7.73 -8.02 -0.80
CA VAL A 143 -8.52 -6.79 -0.88
C VAL A 143 -8.05 -5.85 -1.98
N GLY A 144 -6.92 -6.11 -2.65
CA GLY A 144 -6.45 -5.18 -3.66
C GLY A 144 -5.12 -5.54 -4.29
N PHE A 145 -4.52 -4.52 -4.89
CA PHE A 145 -3.16 -4.53 -5.42
C PHE A 145 -2.47 -3.21 -5.10
N ILE A 146 -1.16 -3.27 -4.84
CA ILE A 146 -0.27 -2.13 -4.93
C ILE A 146 0.56 -2.28 -6.21
N PHE A 147 0.69 -1.21 -7.00
CA PHE A 147 1.46 -1.26 -8.24
C PHE A 147 2.12 0.06 -8.59
N VAL A 148 3.17 -0.01 -9.41
CA VAL A 148 3.80 1.15 -10.04
C VAL A 148 4.17 0.80 -11.49
N SER A 149 3.90 1.70 -12.43
CA SER A 149 4.23 1.46 -13.83
C SER A 149 5.75 1.48 -14.04
N LEU A 150 6.26 0.72 -15.01
CA LEU A 150 7.69 0.79 -15.35
C LEU A 150 8.05 2.15 -15.97
N GLU A 151 7.08 2.92 -16.46
CA GLU A 151 7.31 4.29 -16.90
C GLU A 151 7.64 5.18 -15.70
N ASP A 152 6.84 5.11 -14.63
CA ASP A 152 7.07 5.86 -13.40
C ASP A 152 8.37 5.42 -12.72
N VAL A 153 8.65 4.11 -12.67
CA VAL A 153 9.95 3.61 -12.18
C VAL A 153 11.13 4.19 -12.97
N ARG A 154 11.01 4.33 -14.30
CA ARG A 154 12.08 4.93 -15.11
C ARG A 154 12.26 6.41 -14.78
N ARG A 155 11.17 7.14 -14.57
CA ARG A 155 11.17 8.56 -14.19
C ARG A 155 11.82 8.74 -12.82
N GLU A 156 11.37 7.98 -11.83
CA GLU A 156 11.81 8.09 -10.44
C GLU A 156 13.28 7.75 -10.27
N TYR A 157 13.72 6.63 -10.85
CA TYR A 157 15.12 6.19 -10.74
C TYR A 157 16.05 6.78 -11.81
N GLY A 158 15.53 7.62 -12.72
CA GLY A 158 16.32 8.22 -13.80
C GLY A 158 16.95 7.21 -14.77
N VAL A 159 16.29 6.07 -15.03
CA VAL A 159 16.84 4.97 -15.84
C VAL A 159 16.09 4.79 -17.15
N GLN A 160 16.81 4.35 -18.20
CA GLN A 160 16.19 4.04 -19.50
C GLN A 160 15.58 2.62 -19.56
N ARG A 161 16.17 1.66 -18.83
CA ARG A 161 15.71 0.27 -18.78
C ARG A 161 15.60 -0.19 -17.33
N VAL A 162 14.47 -0.81 -17.01
CA VAL A 162 14.26 -1.42 -15.69
C VAL A 162 14.82 -2.84 -15.72
N SER A 163 15.90 -3.07 -14.98
CA SER A 163 16.51 -4.39 -14.85
C SER A 163 15.71 -5.28 -13.90
N GLY A 164 15.91 -6.60 -13.95
CA GLY A 164 15.32 -7.52 -12.97
C GLY A 164 15.79 -7.25 -11.53
N LYS A 165 17.00 -6.71 -11.33
CA LYS A 165 17.46 -6.27 -10.01
C LYS A 165 16.66 -5.07 -9.53
N LEU A 166 16.48 -4.07 -10.38
CA LEU A 166 15.70 -2.88 -10.04
C LEU A 166 14.24 -3.23 -9.77
N ARG A 167 13.65 -4.17 -10.52
CA ARG A 167 12.30 -4.68 -10.22
C ARG A 167 12.18 -5.21 -8.79
N ARG A 168 13.14 -6.02 -8.32
CA ARG A 168 13.14 -6.51 -6.94
C ARG A 168 13.26 -5.37 -5.93
N THR A 169 14.14 -4.40 -6.17
CA THR A 169 14.24 -3.20 -5.32
C THR A 169 12.92 -2.43 -5.27
N VAL A 170 12.20 -2.30 -6.38
CA VAL A 170 10.88 -1.68 -6.42
C VAL A 170 9.84 -2.53 -5.69
N GLU A 171 9.83 -3.85 -5.85
CA GLU A 171 8.95 -4.72 -5.07
C GLU A 171 9.19 -4.56 -3.56
N ASP A 172 10.45 -4.49 -3.13
CA ASP A 172 10.80 -4.29 -1.72
C ASP A 172 10.34 -2.91 -1.21
N ALA A 173 10.44 -1.86 -2.05
CA ALA A 173 9.91 -0.54 -1.74
C ALA A 173 8.37 -0.56 -1.60
N LEU A 174 7.66 -1.23 -2.51
CA LEU A 174 6.21 -1.39 -2.40
C LEU A 174 5.80 -2.18 -1.15
N ARG A 175 6.56 -3.20 -0.75
CA ARG A 175 6.33 -3.93 0.51
C ARG A 175 6.51 -3.00 1.71
N ALA A 176 7.57 -2.20 1.73
CA ALA A 176 7.81 -1.24 2.80
C ALA A 176 6.68 -0.18 2.91
N GLU A 177 6.12 0.29 1.78
CA GLU A 177 4.94 1.17 1.82
C GLU A 177 3.71 0.49 2.42
N VAL A 178 3.51 -0.80 2.13
CA VAL A 178 2.43 -1.59 2.73
C VAL A 178 2.66 -1.77 4.23
N ASP A 179 3.90 -2.01 4.65
CA ASP A 179 4.25 -2.17 6.07
C ASP A 179 3.99 -0.87 6.85
N VAL A 180 4.39 0.30 6.32
CA VAL A 180 4.10 1.61 6.93
C VAL A 180 2.59 1.90 6.95
N TYR A 181 1.87 1.55 5.88
CA TYR A 181 0.41 1.69 5.88
C TYR A 181 -0.27 0.73 6.86
N ASP A 182 0.29 -0.46 7.08
CA ASP A 182 -0.19 -1.40 8.08
C ASP A 182 -0.01 -0.85 9.51
N ASP A 183 1.13 -0.23 9.82
CA ASP A 183 1.34 0.47 11.09
C ASP A 183 0.28 1.55 11.33
N TYR A 184 -0.02 2.35 10.29
CA TYR A 184 -1.12 3.32 10.31
C TYR A 184 -2.48 2.66 10.61
N LEU A 185 -2.80 1.56 9.92
CA LEU A 185 -4.07 0.85 10.09
C LEU A 185 -4.23 0.24 11.50
N ARG A 186 -3.12 -0.17 12.12
CA ARG A 186 -3.08 -0.69 13.50
C ARG A 186 -3.06 0.40 14.56
N GLY A 187 -2.82 1.66 14.20
CA GLY A 187 -2.69 2.78 15.15
C GLY A 187 -1.32 2.80 15.85
N GLU A 188 -0.33 2.13 15.27
CA GLU A 188 1.05 2.09 15.77
C GLU A 188 1.81 3.31 15.25
N VAL A 189 1.30 4.49 15.60
CA VAL A 189 1.89 5.79 15.28
C VAL A 189 2.12 6.52 16.59
N TYR A 190 3.31 7.10 16.72
CA TYR A 190 3.79 7.63 17.99
C TYR A 190 4.41 9.00 17.85
N GLY A 191 4.45 9.71 18.97
CA GLY A 191 5.28 10.89 19.15
C GLY A 191 5.92 10.92 20.52
N TYR A 192 6.96 11.74 20.65
CA TYR A 192 7.63 11.99 21.92
C TYR A 192 7.40 13.42 22.39
N VAL A 193 7.47 13.59 23.71
CA VAL A 193 7.60 14.87 24.39
C VAL A 193 8.82 14.79 25.31
N ILE A 194 9.68 15.79 25.24
CA ILE A 194 10.86 15.93 26.09
C ILE A 194 10.64 17.11 27.03
N GLU A 195 10.83 16.89 28.32
CA GLU A 195 10.73 17.91 29.37
C GLU A 195 12.00 17.95 30.21
N ARG A 196 12.32 19.10 30.78
CA ARG A 196 13.42 19.28 31.73
C ARG A 196 13.03 20.28 32.80
N ASP A 197 13.24 19.93 34.06
CA ASP A 197 12.88 20.77 35.22
C ASP A 197 11.40 21.22 35.23
N GLY A 198 10.52 20.47 34.57
CA GLY A 198 9.09 20.76 34.41
C GLY A 198 8.72 21.63 33.21
N ASP A 199 9.70 22.07 32.42
CA ASP A 199 9.49 22.84 31.20
C ASP A 199 9.58 21.94 29.95
N HIS A 200 8.69 22.20 28.99
CA HIS A 200 8.73 21.57 27.67
C HIS A 200 9.99 21.99 26.90
N VAL A 201 10.71 21.00 26.37
CA VAL A 201 11.94 21.20 25.59
C VAL A 201 11.70 20.98 24.11
N ASP A 202 11.13 19.82 23.75
CA ASP A 202 10.87 19.45 22.35
C ASP A 202 9.76 18.41 22.22
N SER A 203 9.15 18.31 21.04
CA SER A 203 8.27 17.20 20.67
C SER A 203 8.24 16.97 19.17
N CYS A 204 8.09 15.71 18.79
CA CYS A 204 7.91 15.31 17.40
C CYS A 204 6.97 14.11 17.32
N TRP A 205 6.15 14.08 16.26
CA TRP A 205 5.04 13.14 16.07
C TRP A 205 5.14 12.49 14.69
N GLY A 206 4.28 11.50 14.39
CA GLY A 206 4.27 10.80 13.11
C GLY A 206 5.36 9.73 12.95
N TYR A 207 5.81 9.10 14.04
CA TYR A 207 6.71 7.93 13.96
C TYR A 207 5.88 6.65 13.82
N PHE A 208 5.98 5.98 12.67
CA PHE A 208 5.27 4.73 12.39
C PHE A 208 6.05 3.50 12.87
N GLY A 209 5.33 2.49 13.33
CA GLY A 209 5.89 1.20 13.75
C GLY A 209 6.40 1.21 15.19
N ASP A 210 7.37 0.34 15.49
CA ASP A 210 7.91 0.19 16.84
C ASP A 210 8.56 1.50 17.35
N PHE A 211 7.99 2.06 18.42
CA PHE A 211 8.46 3.31 19.00
C PHE A 211 9.88 3.21 19.60
N GLU A 212 10.35 2.02 19.97
CA GLU A 212 11.64 1.87 20.66
C GLU A 212 12.84 2.28 19.79
N GLU A 213 12.83 1.89 18.51
CA GLU A 213 13.98 2.07 17.62
C GLU A 213 14.08 3.52 17.10
N HIS A 214 12.98 4.05 16.56
CA HIS A 214 12.98 5.34 15.88
C HIS A 214 12.53 6.50 16.78
N CYS A 215 11.34 6.42 17.35
CA CYS A 215 10.75 7.51 18.14
C CYS A 215 11.55 7.80 19.42
N LEU A 216 11.74 6.77 20.26
CA LEU A 216 12.51 6.88 21.49
C LEU A 216 14.00 7.08 21.22
N GLY A 217 14.53 6.43 20.17
CA GLY A 217 15.90 6.60 19.73
C GLY A 217 16.23 8.05 19.38
N GLU A 218 15.36 8.74 18.65
CA GLU A 218 15.55 10.16 18.30
C GLU A 218 15.42 11.08 19.51
N ALA A 219 14.42 10.86 20.37
CA ALA A 219 14.25 11.64 21.60
C ALA A 219 15.50 11.58 22.50
N ARG A 220 16.08 10.39 22.67
CA ARG A 220 17.32 10.19 23.44
C ARG A 220 18.51 10.96 22.84
N ARG A 221 18.63 11.02 21.51
CA ARG A 221 19.72 11.76 20.85
C ARG A 221 19.63 13.27 21.13
N LEU A 222 18.43 13.84 21.16
CA LEU A 222 18.23 15.26 21.46
C LEU A 222 18.57 15.59 22.92
N CYS A 223 18.34 14.65 23.84
CA CYS A 223 18.76 14.77 25.25
C CYS A 223 20.28 14.63 25.47
N CYS A 224 21.07 14.40 24.42
CA CYS A 224 22.54 14.30 24.48
C CYS A 224 23.25 15.53 23.90
N GLN A 225 22.51 16.50 23.36
CA GLN A 225 23.02 17.75 22.78
C GLN A 225 23.09 18.86 23.84
#